data_AF-A0A1F6I525-F1
#
_entry.id   AF-A0A1F6I525-F1
#
_cell.length_a   1.000
_cell.length_b   1.000
_cell.length_c   1.000
_cell.angle_alpha   90.00
_cell.angle_beta   90.00
_cell.angle_gamma   90.00
#
_symmetry.space_group_name_H-M   'P 1'
#
loop_
_entity.id
_entity.type
_entity.pdbx_description
1 polymer ?
#
loop_
_entity_poly.entity_id
_entity_poly.type
_entity_poly.pdbx_seq_one_letter_code
_entity_poly.pdbx_strand_id
1 'polypeptide(L)'
;MVDTARLFTILVEGIAFIAAFAAVTGAAIMYQLTRKFGSGIIASGFKSISSGVLFIALGIIIDALNSYFLLATNNAYSVLIFLIKGVCFVVGTYIIVIGSKRTADRLECLTK
;
A
#
# COMPACT_ATOMS: atom_id res chain seq x y z
N MET A 1 -31.52 -9.25 18.39
CA MET A 1 -30.71 -8.04 18.14
C MET A 1 -29.62 -8.43 17.16
N VAL A 2 -29.55 -7.78 16.01
CA VAL A 2 -28.47 -8.00 15.05
C VAL A 2 -27.18 -7.52 15.71
N ASP A 3 -26.15 -8.36 15.71
CA ASP A 3 -24.84 -8.04 16.25
C ASP A 3 -24.12 -7.07 15.29
N THR A 4 -24.45 -5.79 15.42
CA THR A 4 -23.95 -4.71 14.57
C THR A 4 -22.43 -4.64 14.55
N ALA A 5 -21.77 -4.99 15.67
CA ALA A 5 -20.31 -5.04 15.74
C ALA A 5 -19.73 -6.07 14.77
N ARG A 6 -20.31 -7.28 14.74
CA ARG A 6 -19.89 -8.34 13.83
C ARG A 6 -20.13 -7.98 12.36
N LEU A 7 -21.21 -7.26 12.07
CA LEU A 7 -21.50 -6.74 10.72
C LEU A 7 -20.45 -5.71 10.26
N PHE A 8 -20.05 -4.78 11.14
CA PHE A 8 -19.00 -3.80 10.83
C PHE A 8 -17.65 -4.47 10.58
N THR A 9 -17.26 -5.48 11.37
CA THR A 9 -16.02 -6.24 11.16
C THR A 9 -15.99 -6.89 9.79
N ILE A 10 -17.07 -7.59 9.40
CA ILE A 10 -17.17 -8.26 8.09
C ILE A 10 -17.10 -7.24 6.94
N LEU A 11 -17.77 -6.09 7.09
CA LEU A 11 -17.75 -5.04 6.06
C LEU A 11 -16.35 -4.45 5.89
N VAL A 12 -15.66 -4.16 6.99
CA VAL A 12 -14.29 -3.62 6.98
C VAL A 12 -13.32 -4.62 6.35
N GLU A 13 -13.41 -5.90 6.74
CA GLU A 13 -12.57 -6.96 6.16
C GLU A 13 -12.82 -7.14 4.66
N GLY A 14 -14.08 -7.11 4.22
CA GLY A 14 -14.43 -7.21 2.81
C GLY A 14 -13.85 -6.07 1.97
N ILE A 15 -13.96 -4.83 2.45
CA ILE A 15 -13.40 -3.66 1.76
C ILE A 15 -11.87 -3.70 1.79
N ALA A 16 -11.26 -4.09 2.91
CA ALA A 16 -9.81 -4.22 3.03
C ALA A 16 -9.25 -5.27 2.06
N PHE A 17 -9.96 -6.39 1.88
CA PHE A 17 -9.56 -7.43 0.94
C PHE A 17 -9.59 -6.93 -0.52
N ILE A 18 -10.66 -6.21 -0.91
CA ILE A 18 -10.75 -5.59 -2.24
C ILE A 18 -9.64 -4.58 -2.45
N ALA A 19 -9.37 -3.73 -1.45
CA ALA A 19 -8.31 -2.73 -1.51
C ALA A 19 -6.91 -3.36 -1.60
N ALA A 20 -6.65 -4.43 -0.85
CA ALA A 20 -5.39 -5.17 -0.91
C ALA A 20 -5.19 -5.79 -2.30
N PHE A 21 -6.22 -6.43 -2.86
CA PHE A 21 -6.16 -6.97 -4.22
C PHE A 21 -5.92 -5.89 -5.27
N ALA A 22 -6.65 -4.77 -5.19
CA ALA A 22 -6.46 -3.63 -6.09
C ALA A 22 -5.03 -3.07 -6.01
N ALA A 23 -4.46 -2.96 -4.80
CA ALA A 23 -3.09 -2.51 -4.60
C ALA A 23 -2.07 -3.50 -5.18
N VAL A 24 -2.23 -4.81 -4.95
CA VAL A 24 -1.33 -5.83 -5.53
C VAL A 24 -1.40 -5.83 -7.06
N THR A 25 -2.61 -5.79 -7.63
CA THR A 25 -2.81 -5.72 -9.08
C THR A 25 -2.20 -4.43 -9.65
N GLY A 26 -2.42 -3.29 -9.00
CA GLY A 26 -1.83 -2.01 -9.38
C GLY A 26 -0.30 -2.06 -9.38
N ALA A 27 0.30 -2.62 -8.33
CA ALA A 27 1.74 -2.82 -8.26
C ALA A 27 2.27 -3.73 -9.38
N ALA A 28 1.57 -4.83 -9.67
CA ALA A 28 1.93 -5.76 -10.74
C ALA A 28 1.87 -5.09 -12.12
N ILE A 29 0.81 -4.31 -12.40
CA ILE A 29 0.69 -3.54 -13.65
C ILE A 29 1.83 -2.53 -13.77
N MET A 30 2.10 -1.75 -12.72
CA MET A 30 3.20 -0.78 -12.70
C MET A 30 4.57 -1.44 -12.90
N TYR A 31 4.76 -2.64 -12.37
CA TYR A 31 5.98 -3.43 -12.59
C TYR A 31 6.08 -3.92 -14.05
N GLN A 32 4.97 -4.36 -14.66
CA GLN A 32 4.96 -4.73 -16.07
C GLN A 32 5.23 -3.52 -16.98
N LEU A 33 4.69 -2.35 -16.65
CA LEU A 33 4.99 -1.10 -17.35
C LEU A 33 6.48 -0.77 -17.25
N THR A 34 7.08 -0.94 -16.06
CA THR A 34 8.53 -0.80 -15.87
C THR A 34 9.32 -1.66 -16.86
N ARG A 35 8.90 -2.93 -17.05
CA ARG A 35 9.54 -3.85 -18.01
C ARG A 35 9.30 -3.44 -19.47
N LYS A 36 8.10 -2.97 -19.83
CA LYS A 36 7.79 -2.51 -21.19
C LYS A 36 8.58 -1.25 -21.58
N PHE A 37 8.77 -0.33 -20.64
CA PHE A 37 9.55 0.89 -20.87
C PHE A 37 11.07 0.65 -20.78
N GLY A 38 11.52 -0.53 -20.32
CA GLY A 38 12.89 -1.05 -20.43
C GLY A 38 13.95 -0.25 -19.65
N SER A 39 14.26 0.95 -20.12
CA SER A 39 15.23 1.88 -19.57
C SER A 39 14.78 3.30 -19.87
N GLY A 40 14.58 4.12 -18.83
CA GLY A 40 14.15 5.51 -18.98
C GLY A 40 13.69 6.12 -17.66
N ILE A 41 13.53 7.45 -17.66
CA ILE A 41 13.08 8.22 -16.48
C ILE A 41 11.73 7.70 -15.97
N ILE A 42 10.81 7.42 -16.91
CA ILE A 42 9.46 6.94 -16.65
C ILE A 42 9.46 5.52 -16.06
N ALA A 43 10.33 4.62 -16.56
CA ALA A 43 10.48 3.28 -16.01
C ALA A 43 10.98 3.31 -14.56
N SER A 44 11.90 4.23 -14.23
CA SER A 44 12.39 4.39 -12.85
C SER A 44 11.29 4.88 -11.90
N GLY A 45 10.39 5.75 -12.39
CA GLY A 45 9.23 6.23 -11.66
C GLY A 45 8.23 5.11 -11.37
N PHE A 46 7.84 4.36 -12.39
CA PHE A 46 6.92 3.22 -12.23
C PHE A 46 7.47 2.13 -11.30
N LYS A 47 8.79 1.90 -11.31
CA LYS A 47 9.43 0.96 -10.37
C LYS A 47 9.28 1.43 -8.92
N SER A 48 9.55 2.71 -8.66
CA SER A 48 9.41 3.30 -7.32
C SER A 48 7.96 3.25 -6.86
N ILE A 49 7.01 3.65 -7.71
CA ILE A 49 5.58 3.63 -7.39
C ILE A 49 5.12 2.19 -7.12
N SER A 50 5.49 1.23 -7.96
CA SER A 50 5.18 -0.20 -7.75
C SER A 50 5.65 -0.70 -6.38
N SER A 51 6.91 -0.40 -6.00
CA SER A 51 7.42 -0.78 -4.68
C SER A 51 6.65 -0.12 -3.51
N GLY A 52 6.28 1.15 -3.64
CA GLY A 52 5.52 1.85 -2.59
C GLY A 52 4.09 1.32 -2.46
N VAL A 53 3.44 0.98 -3.58
CA VAL A 53 2.11 0.37 -3.59
C VAL A 53 2.13 -1.03 -2.95
N LEU A 54 3.19 -1.82 -3.15
CA LEU A 54 3.35 -3.10 -2.44
C LEU A 54 3.46 -2.92 -0.92
N PHE A 55 4.18 -1.88 -0.45
CA PHE A 55 4.24 -1.55 0.97
C PHE A 55 2.88 -1.18 1.55
N ILE A 56 2.06 -0.43 0.80
CA ILE A 56 0.69 -0.10 1.19
C ILE A 56 -0.18 -1.36 1.24
N ALA A 57 -0.09 -2.23 0.23
CA ALA A 57 -0.83 -3.49 0.20
C ALA A 57 -0.51 -4.37 1.43
N LEU A 58 0.77 -4.42 1.82
CA LEU A 58 1.23 -5.14 3.02
C LEU A 58 0.62 -4.53 4.29
N GLY A 59 0.56 -3.20 4.39
CA GLY A 59 -0.10 -2.49 5.49
C GLY A 59 -1.60 -2.81 5.62
N ILE A 60 -2.32 -2.89 4.50
CA ILE A 60 -3.75 -3.25 4.46
C ILE A 60 -3.95 -4.71 4.90
N ILE A 61 -3.10 -5.63 4.46
CA ILE A 61 -3.18 -7.04 4.85
C ILE A 61 -2.94 -7.20 6.36
N ILE A 62 -1.94 -6.51 6.92
CA ILE A 62 -1.66 -6.54 8.36
C ILE A 62 -2.86 -5.99 9.15
N ASP A 63 -3.50 -4.92 8.67
CA ASP A 63 -4.67 -4.34 9.32
C ASP A 63 -5.87 -5.30 9.33
N ALA A 64 -6.13 -5.97 8.20
CA ALA A 64 -7.16 -6.98 8.09
C ALA A 64 -6.91 -8.17 9.02
N LEU A 65 -5.66 -8.65 9.10
CA LEU A 65 -5.28 -9.72 10.04
C LEU A 65 -5.50 -9.30 11.50
N ASN A 66 -5.15 -8.07 11.86
CA ASN A 66 -5.36 -7.56 13.22
C ASN A 66 -6.83 -7.49 13.60
N SER A 67 -7.68 -7.09 12.64
CA SER A 67 -9.14 -7.04 12.81
C SER A 67 -9.75 -8.44 12.98
N TYR A 68 -9.29 -9.42 12.20
CA TYR A 68 -9.78 -10.81 12.25
C TYR A 68 -9.38 -11.55 13.54
N PHE A 69 -8.14 -11.38 13.99
CA PHE A 69 -7.64 -12.06 15.19
C PHE A 69 -8.19 -11.48 16.51
N LEU A 70 -9.05 -10.45 16.48
CA LEU A 70 -9.65 -9.86 17.67
C LEU A 70 -8.58 -9.57 18.75
N LEU A 71 -7.38 -9.14 18.32
CA LEU A 71 -6.30 -8.61 19.17
C LEU A 71 -6.72 -7.30 19.90
N ALA A 72 -8.02 -7.01 19.90
CA ALA A 72 -8.72 -5.90 20.53
C ALA A 72 -8.66 -5.91 22.06
N THR A 73 -8.16 -6.95 22.71
CA THR A 73 -7.96 -6.97 24.16
C THR A 73 -6.55 -6.49 24.52
N ASN A 74 -6.39 -5.16 24.60
CA ASN A 74 -5.40 -4.44 25.42
C ASN A 74 -4.07 -5.17 25.70
N ASN A 75 -3.37 -5.59 24.63
CA ASN A 75 -2.13 -6.36 24.72
C ASN A 75 -1.03 -5.64 23.94
N ALA A 76 0.22 -5.74 24.40
CA ALA A 76 1.37 -5.07 23.78
C ALA A 76 1.51 -5.38 22.27
N TYR A 77 1.04 -6.55 21.84
CA TYR A 77 1.02 -6.99 20.45
C TYR A 77 0.11 -6.14 19.55
N SER A 78 -1.03 -5.65 20.04
CA SER A 78 -1.96 -4.82 19.27
C SER A 78 -1.35 -3.44 18.95
N VAL A 79 -0.66 -2.85 19.94
CA VAL A 79 0.08 -1.59 19.77
C VAL A 79 1.26 -1.75 18.80
N LEU A 80 2.00 -2.86 18.91
CA LEU A 80 3.11 -3.16 18.00
C LEU A 80 2.63 -3.29 16.54
N ILE A 81 1.53 -4.01 16.30
CA ILE A 81 0.93 -4.17 14.97
C ILE A 81 0.43 -2.83 14.42
N PHE A 82 -0.17 -1.99 15.26
CA PHE A 82 -0.57 -0.62 14.88
C PHE A 82 0.63 0.22 14.44
N LEU A 83 1.77 0.09 15.11
CA LEU A 83 2.99 0.80 14.77
C LEU A 83 3.58 0.29 13.44
N ILE A 84 3.62 -1.03 13.24
CA ILE A 84 4.12 -1.65 12.00
C ILE A 84 3.28 -1.24 10.79
N LYS A 85 1.94 -1.30 10.89
CA LYS A 85 1.07 -0.86 9.78
C LYS A 85 1.25 0.63 9.50
N GLY A 86 1.34 1.46 10.54
CA GLY A 86 1.60 2.89 10.40
C GLY A 86 2.90 3.18 9.64
N VAL A 87 3.97 2.48 9.99
CA VAL A 87 5.26 2.58 9.29
C VAL A 87 5.13 2.12 7.83
N CYS A 88 4.43 1.02 7.54
CA CYS A 88 4.19 0.58 6.15
C CYS A 88 3.46 1.64 5.32
N PHE A 89 2.42 2.27 5.87
CA PHE A 89 1.70 3.34 5.16
C PHE A 89 2.57 4.57 4.93
N VAL A 90 3.32 5.02 5.94
CA VAL A 90 4.21 6.20 5.82
C VAL A 90 5.34 5.92 4.84
N VAL A 91 6.01 4.78 4.95
CA VAL A 91 7.11 4.41 4.04
C VAL A 91 6.59 4.20 2.62
N GLY A 92 5.47 3.49 2.45
CA GLY A 92 4.86 3.26 1.15
C GLY A 92 4.47 4.57 0.45
N THR A 93 3.78 5.47 1.15
CA THR A 93 3.41 6.79 0.60
C THR A 93 4.63 7.65 0.31
N TYR A 94 5.63 7.65 1.18
CA TYR A 94 6.89 8.39 0.97
C TYR A 94 7.63 7.91 -0.29
N ILE A 95 7.74 6.60 -0.50
CA ILE A 95 8.37 6.00 -1.70
C ILE A 95 7.62 6.42 -2.97
N ILE A 96 6.28 6.46 -2.93
CA ILE A 96 5.46 6.90 -4.07
C ILE A 96 5.71 8.38 -4.37
N VAL A 97 5.65 9.25 -3.36
CA VAL A 97 5.80 10.70 -3.52
C VAL A 97 7.18 11.05 -4.05
N ILE A 98 8.25 10.48 -3.48
CA ILE A 98 9.61 10.71 -3.96
C ILE A 98 9.82 10.13 -5.35
N GLY A 99 9.30 8.94 -5.61
CA GLY A 99 9.36 8.32 -6.94
C GLY A 99 8.72 9.20 -7.99
N SER A 100 7.54 9.75 -7.70
CA SER A 100 6.81 10.68 -8.56
C SER A 100 7.59 11.98 -8.77
N LYS A 101 8.05 12.64 -7.69
CA LYS A 101 8.80 13.89 -7.77
C LYS A 101 10.07 13.73 -8.60
N ARG A 102 10.88 12.71 -8.33
CA ARG A 102 12.15 12.46 -9.06
C ARG A 102 11.92 12.19 -10.55
N THR A 103 10.78 11.61 -10.90
CA THR A 103 10.39 11.36 -12.29
C THR A 103 10.00 12.67 -12.98
N ALA A 104 9.21 13.51 -12.31
CA ALA A 104 8.82 14.83 -12.80
C ALA A 104 10.03 15.76 -13.00
N ASP A 105 10.92 15.86 -12.01
CA ASP A 105 12.12 16.71 -12.08
C ASP A 105 13.01 16.33 -13.29
N ARG A 106 13.14 15.03 -13.57
CA ARG A 106 13.92 14.53 -14.71
C ARG A 106 13.23 14.75 -16.06
N LEU A 107 11.90 14.70 -16.10
CA LEU A 107 11.13 15.05 -17.30
C LEU A 107 11.25 16.54 -17.63
N GLU A 108 11.23 17.41 -16.62
CA GLU A 108 11.40 18.85 -16.78
C GLU A 108 12.80 19.20 -17.32
N CYS A 109 13.84 18.52 -16.84
CA CYS A 109 15.21 18.69 -17.36
C CYS A 109 15.39 18.27 -18.83
N LEU A 110 14.50 17.46 -19.39
CA LEU A 110 14.55 17.08 -20.82
C LEU A 110 13.72 18.00 -21.72
N THR A 111 12.85 18.82 -21.14
CA THR A 111 11.99 19.76 -21.88
C THR A 111 12.50 21.20 -21.85
N LYS A 112 13.55 21.46 -21.08
CA LYS A 112 14.35 22.68 -21.10
C LYS A 112 15.51 22.55 -22.08
#